data_AF-A0A8S9BSX0-F1
#
_entry.id   AF-A0A8S9BSX0-F1
#
_cell.length_a   1.000
_cell.length_b   1.000
_cell.length_c   1.000
_cell.angle_alpha   90.00
_cell.angle_beta   90.00
_cell.angle_gamma   90.00
#
_symmetry.space_group_name_H-M   'P 1'
#
loop_
_entity.id
_entity.type
_entity.pdbx_description
1 polymer ?
#
loop_
_entity_poly.entity_id
_entity_poly.type
_entity_poly.pdbx_seq_one_letter_code
_entity_poly.pdbx_strand_id
1 'polypeptide(L)'
;MPPLEVFLGHVEAKFITLRAFCDRCSARIPAKHYHCLQCPNFDLCVDCASKGIYCQNDTHEWIKAEIVNGERFQIGRKLKTNGGKVLQFPSRPYPSAFQSPSNRDTPQSLFANEHRFISSNNPREILIYTDGSCLRNGQINPRAGWAFVYRPSAYSETGELTHGGTIPSRLENEGPTGKQYTQTSNRAELRAVTAALQFRDWSTDCNGAWRSVVIATDSEYVAVGATKWVEHWENSGWKLTDQVTDAKNQDLWKLLLSETRKLRQRGVNVSFWRIARELNERADKYAKLAAQNEEIQGFRKFIPSGPTKIKVEPY
;
A
#
# COMPACT_ATOMS: atom_id res chain seq x y z
N MET A 1 -44.37 -19.28 32.26
CA MET A 1 -43.09 -18.72 31.75
C MET A 1 -42.32 -19.85 31.09
N PRO A 2 -41.51 -19.67 30.03
CA PRO A 2 -41.24 -18.52 29.12
C PRO A 2 -41.35 -19.00 27.62
N PRO A 3 -40.69 -18.45 26.57
CA PRO A 3 -40.05 -17.14 26.35
C PRO A 3 -40.46 -16.40 25.04
N LEU A 4 -40.26 -15.08 25.10
CA LEU A 4 -39.82 -14.11 24.07
C LEU A 4 -40.19 -14.30 22.58
N GLU A 5 -41.00 -13.36 22.10
CA GLU A 5 -41.13 -12.98 20.69
C GLU A 5 -39.79 -12.48 20.11
N VAL A 6 -39.38 -13.07 19.00
CA VAL A 6 -38.36 -12.51 18.10
C VAL A 6 -39.10 -11.82 16.97
N PHE A 7 -39.07 -10.48 16.96
CA PHE A 7 -39.56 -9.69 15.84
C PHE A 7 -38.74 -9.97 14.57
N LEU A 8 -39.32 -10.71 13.63
CA LEU A 8 -38.83 -10.81 12.26
C LEU A 8 -39.16 -9.51 11.52
N GLY A 9 -38.24 -8.55 11.61
CA GLY A 9 -38.26 -7.37 10.73
C GLY A 9 -38.16 -7.81 9.27
N HIS A 10 -39.23 -7.62 8.51
CA HIS A 10 -39.27 -7.81 7.07
C HIS A 10 -38.29 -6.85 6.39
N VAL A 11 -37.19 -7.41 5.86
CA VAL A 11 -36.39 -6.74 4.84
C VAL A 11 -36.94 -7.26 3.51
N GLU A 12 -37.55 -6.37 2.71
CA GLU A 12 -38.01 -6.71 1.36
C GLU A 12 -36.88 -7.36 0.56
N ALA A 13 -37.06 -8.64 0.22
CA ALA A 13 -36.12 -9.40 -0.59
C ALA A 13 -36.23 -8.93 -2.05
N LYS A 14 -35.37 -8.00 -2.47
CA LYS A 14 -35.13 -7.78 -3.90
C LYS A 14 -34.54 -9.06 -4.48
N PHE A 15 -35.29 -9.70 -5.38
CA PHE A 15 -34.89 -10.91 -6.09
C PHE A 15 -33.57 -10.68 -6.85
N ILE A 16 -32.50 -11.36 -6.44
CA ILE A 16 -31.23 -11.38 -7.16
C ILE A 16 -31.43 -12.16 -8.47
N THR A 17 -31.15 -11.50 -9.60
CA THR A 17 -31.11 -12.10 -10.94
C THR A 17 -29.97 -13.12 -11.01
N LEU A 18 -30.32 -14.40 -11.09
CA LEU A 18 -29.36 -15.50 -11.09
C LEU A 18 -28.60 -15.54 -12.43
N ARG A 19 -27.28 -15.26 -12.41
CA ARG A 19 -26.41 -15.85 -13.42
C ARG A 19 -26.13 -17.28 -12.99
N ALA A 20 -26.34 -18.23 -13.89
CA ALA A 20 -26.15 -19.65 -13.61
C ALA A 20 -24.67 -20.03 -13.45
N PHE A 21 -23.73 -19.08 -13.45
CA PHE A 21 -22.30 -19.31 -13.56
C PHE A 21 -21.52 -18.44 -12.58
N CYS A 22 -20.49 -19.04 -11.98
CA CYS A 22 -19.60 -18.39 -11.04
C CYS A 22 -18.78 -17.32 -11.78
N ASP A 23 -18.80 -16.07 -11.33
CA ASP A 23 -18.07 -14.96 -11.96
C ASP A 23 -16.54 -15.14 -11.91
N ARG A 24 -16.05 -16.12 -11.13
CA ARG A 24 -14.61 -16.45 -11.09
C ARG A 24 -14.21 -17.61 -11.99
N CYS A 25 -14.83 -18.78 -11.85
CA CYS A 25 -14.41 -19.98 -12.57
C CYS A 25 -15.27 -20.30 -13.78
N SER A 26 -16.31 -19.50 -14.05
CA SER A 26 -17.32 -19.73 -15.09
C SER A 26 -18.05 -21.07 -15.00
N ALA A 27 -17.81 -21.85 -13.94
CA ALA A 27 -18.53 -23.10 -13.70
C ALA A 27 -19.97 -22.80 -13.31
N ARG A 28 -20.88 -23.72 -13.64
CA ARG A 28 -22.29 -23.59 -13.27
C ARG A 28 -22.42 -23.54 -11.75
N ILE A 29 -23.16 -22.56 -11.25
CA ILE A 29 -23.40 -22.40 -9.82
C ILE A 29 -24.38 -23.50 -9.35
N PRO A 30 -23.99 -24.34 -8.38
CA PRO A 30 -24.87 -25.36 -7.83
C PRO A 30 -25.93 -24.74 -6.90
N ALA A 31 -26.72 -25.57 -6.22
CA ALA A 31 -27.76 -25.14 -5.30
C ALA A 31 -27.28 -24.19 -4.18
N LYS A 32 -25.97 -24.10 -3.87
CA LYS A 32 -25.42 -23.19 -2.86
C LYS A 32 -24.38 -22.25 -3.48
N HIS A 33 -24.47 -20.96 -3.17
CA HIS A 33 -23.52 -19.94 -3.65
C HIS A 33 -23.44 -18.73 -2.73
N TYR A 34 -22.50 -17.84 -3.05
CA TYR A 34 -22.22 -16.63 -2.30
C TYR A 34 -22.43 -15.42 -3.20
N HIS A 35 -23.29 -14.50 -2.78
CA HIS A 35 -23.59 -13.28 -3.50
C HIS A 35 -23.05 -12.06 -2.77
N CYS A 36 -22.40 -11.16 -3.50
CA CYS A 36 -21.89 -9.91 -2.97
C CYS A 36 -22.95 -8.81 -3.00
N LEU A 37 -23.34 -8.28 -1.83
CA LEU A 37 -24.43 -7.31 -1.72
C LEU A 37 -24.13 -5.94 -2.33
N GLN A 38 -22.84 -5.61 -2.50
CA GLN A 38 -22.39 -4.30 -3.00
C GLN A 38 -21.92 -4.33 -4.46
N CYS A 39 -21.78 -5.51 -5.08
CA CYS A 39 -21.36 -5.61 -6.48
C CYS A 39 -22.58 -5.89 -7.35
N PRO A 40 -22.69 -5.24 -8.52
CA PRO A 40 -23.74 -5.56 -9.48
C PRO A 40 -23.59 -7.02 -9.97
N ASN A 41 -24.49 -7.90 -9.52
CA ASN A 41 -24.61 -9.30 -9.98
C ASN A 41 -23.29 -10.11 -9.92
N PHE A 42 -22.62 -10.14 -8.75
CA PHE A 42 -21.40 -10.95 -8.56
C PHE A 42 -21.66 -12.16 -7.65
N ASP A 43 -21.54 -13.35 -8.22
CA ASP A 43 -21.84 -14.64 -7.61
C ASP A 43 -20.64 -15.60 -7.64
N LEU A 44 -20.36 -16.24 -6.50
CA LEU A 44 -19.29 -17.24 -6.35
C LEU A 44 -19.83 -18.62 -5.98
N CYS A 45 -19.33 -19.67 -6.65
CA CYS A 45 -19.56 -21.04 -6.22
C CYS A 45 -18.84 -21.35 -4.90
N VAL A 46 -19.27 -22.44 -4.23
CA VAL A 46 -18.69 -22.88 -2.95
C VAL A 46 -17.18 -23.09 -3.04
N ASP A 47 -16.69 -23.71 -4.11
CA ASP A 47 -15.26 -23.98 -4.28
C ASP A 47 -14.45 -22.68 -4.39
N CYS A 48 -14.93 -21.70 -5.15
CA CYS A 48 -14.28 -20.39 -5.25
C CYS A 48 -14.31 -19.65 -3.91
N ALA A 49 -15.46 -19.61 -3.23
CA ALA A 49 -15.57 -18.98 -1.92
C ALA A 49 -14.66 -19.66 -0.87
N SER A 50 -14.57 -21.00 -0.87
CA SER A 50 -13.71 -21.75 0.05
C SER A 50 -12.21 -21.49 -0.15
N LYS A 51 -11.81 -21.11 -1.37
CA LYS A 51 -10.44 -20.70 -1.70
C LYS A 51 -10.12 -19.26 -1.27
N GLY A 52 -11.05 -18.58 -0.58
CA GLY A 52 -10.86 -17.20 -0.12
C GLY A 52 -10.99 -16.17 -1.24
N ILE A 53 -11.71 -16.50 -2.31
CA ILE A 53 -11.96 -15.59 -3.42
C ILE A 53 -13.08 -14.63 -3.03
N TYR A 54 -12.85 -13.34 -3.27
CA TYR A 54 -13.83 -12.27 -3.06
C TYR A 54 -14.10 -11.56 -4.39
N CYS A 55 -15.05 -10.65 -4.34
CA CYS A 55 -15.27 -9.63 -5.36
C CYS A 55 -14.13 -8.61 -5.30
N GLN A 56 -14.24 -7.53 -6.05
CA GLN A 56 -13.21 -6.48 -6.13
C GLN A 56 -12.88 -5.83 -4.78
N ASN A 57 -13.75 -5.97 -3.77
CA ASN A 57 -13.54 -5.49 -2.42
C ASN A 57 -13.79 -6.62 -1.42
N ASP A 58 -12.75 -7.04 -0.71
CA ASP A 58 -12.86 -8.09 0.30
C ASP A 58 -13.65 -7.65 1.53
N THR A 59 -14.04 -6.38 1.66
CA THR A 59 -14.90 -5.88 2.74
C THR A 59 -16.39 -5.88 2.38
N HIS A 60 -16.74 -6.17 1.13
CA HIS A 60 -18.14 -6.31 0.76
C HIS A 60 -18.81 -7.44 1.54
N GLU A 61 -20.07 -7.21 1.88
CA GLU A 61 -20.88 -8.15 2.63
C GLU A 61 -21.38 -9.23 1.69
N TRP A 62 -21.22 -10.47 2.14
CA TRP A 62 -21.67 -11.63 1.41
C TRP A 62 -22.87 -12.24 2.09
N ILE A 63 -23.80 -12.69 1.27
CA ILE A 63 -24.88 -13.57 1.70
C ILE A 63 -24.66 -14.93 1.09
N LYS A 64 -24.99 -15.96 1.87
CA LYS A 64 -25.09 -17.31 1.35
C LYS A 64 -26.50 -17.52 0.82
N ALA A 65 -26.61 -17.83 -0.45
CA ALA A 65 -27.86 -18.21 -1.09
C ALA A 65 -27.90 -19.73 -1.28
N GLU A 66 -29.00 -20.34 -0.86
CA GLU A 66 -29.27 -21.77 -1.05
C GLU A 66 -30.59 -21.98 -1.81
N ILE A 67 -30.62 -22.98 -2.69
CA ILE A 67 -31.82 -23.42 -3.42
C ILE A 67 -32.24 -24.74 -2.78
N VAL A 68 -33.42 -24.77 -2.17
CA VAL A 68 -34.01 -25.95 -1.52
C VAL A 68 -35.37 -26.21 -2.16
N ASN A 69 -35.58 -27.41 -2.71
CA ASN A 69 -36.83 -27.81 -3.39
C ASN A 69 -37.29 -26.85 -4.51
N GLY A 70 -36.35 -26.19 -5.21
CA GLY A 70 -36.66 -25.21 -6.25
C GLY A 70 -36.96 -23.81 -5.73
N GLU A 71 -37.12 -23.64 -4.42
CA GLU A 71 -37.31 -22.36 -3.75
C GLU A 71 -35.98 -21.78 -3.26
N ARG A 72 -35.84 -20.45 -3.38
CA ARG A 72 -34.60 -19.74 -3.05
C ARG A 72 -34.67 -19.19 -1.63
N PHE A 73 -33.69 -19.56 -0.81
CA PHE A 73 -33.54 -19.05 0.55
C PHE A 73 -32.25 -18.25 0.67
N GLN A 74 -32.37 -17.02 1.18
CA GLN A 74 -31.23 -16.26 1.67
C GLN A 74 -31.01 -16.67 3.14
N ILE A 75 -29.91 -17.36 3.42
CA ILE A 75 -29.57 -17.68 4.81
C ILE A 75 -28.81 -16.48 5.39
N GLY A 76 -29.54 -15.68 6.17
CA GLY A 76 -29.12 -14.38 6.70
C GLY A 76 -28.07 -14.44 7.82
N ARG A 77 -26.85 -14.83 7.50
CA ARG A 77 -25.68 -14.34 8.24
C ARG A 77 -24.76 -13.64 7.25
N LYS A 78 -24.67 -12.31 7.37
CA LYS A 78 -23.63 -11.51 6.72
C LYS A 78 -22.28 -12.14 7.07
N LEU A 79 -21.62 -12.73 6.09
CA LEU A 79 -20.31 -13.31 6.30
C LEU A 79 -19.31 -12.16 6.32
N LYS A 80 -18.83 -11.82 7.51
CA LYS A 80 -17.64 -10.97 7.63
C LYS A 80 -16.47 -11.78 7.08
N THR A 81 -15.78 -11.24 6.10
CA THR A 81 -14.59 -11.84 5.50
C THR A 81 -13.46 -11.90 6.52
N ASN A 82 -13.41 -13.00 7.28
CA ASN A 82 -12.25 -13.32 8.10
C ASN A 82 -11.09 -13.76 7.18
N GLY A 83 -10.29 -12.79 6.73
CA GLY A 83 -8.87 -12.99 6.42
C GLY A 83 -8.49 -13.72 5.12
N GLY A 84 -9.19 -13.53 4.01
CA GLY A 84 -8.82 -14.21 2.75
C GLY A 84 -7.66 -13.56 2.01
N LYS A 85 -6.85 -14.44 1.44
CA LYS A 85 -5.51 -14.26 0.90
C LYS A 85 -5.53 -13.62 -0.50
N VAL A 86 -4.73 -12.57 -0.65
CA VAL A 86 -3.99 -12.13 -1.86
C VAL A 86 -4.82 -11.96 -3.14
N LEU A 87 -5.15 -10.70 -3.46
CA LEU A 87 -5.51 -10.29 -4.83
C LEU A 87 -4.39 -10.75 -5.78
N GLN A 88 -4.68 -11.65 -6.71
CA GLN A 88 -3.74 -12.01 -7.77
C GLN A 88 -3.56 -10.77 -8.68
N PHE A 89 -2.46 -10.05 -8.49
CA PHE A 89 -2.12 -8.91 -9.34
C PHE A 89 -1.79 -9.39 -10.77
N PRO A 90 -2.16 -8.61 -11.81
CA PRO A 90 -1.78 -8.92 -13.19
C PRO A 90 -0.27 -9.12 -13.30
N SER A 91 0.18 -9.95 -14.24
CA SER A 91 1.56 -10.43 -14.42
C SER A 91 2.68 -9.37 -14.42
N ARG A 92 2.34 -8.08 -14.55
CA ARG A 92 3.30 -6.98 -14.57
C ARG A 92 4.07 -6.90 -13.23
N PRO A 93 5.40 -7.10 -13.23
CA PRO A 93 6.22 -7.13 -12.01
C PRO A 93 6.71 -5.74 -11.59
N TYR A 94 6.06 -4.67 -12.05
CA TYR A 94 6.46 -3.27 -11.87
C TYR A 94 5.35 -2.46 -11.19
N PRO A 95 5.70 -1.45 -10.38
CA PRO A 95 4.73 -0.53 -9.79
C PRO A 95 3.91 0.23 -10.84
N SER A 96 2.68 0.59 -10.48
CA SER A 96 1.78 1.39 -11.31
C SER A 96 1.67 2.82 -10.80
N ALA A 97 1.28 3.75 -11.69
CA ALA A 97 0.81 5.06 -11.24
C ALA A 97 -0.54 4.89 -10.52
N PHE A 98 -0.71 5.55 -9.38
CA PHE A 98 -1.99 5.66 -8.69
C PHE A 98 -2.93 6.52 -9.53
N GLN A 99 -4.19 6.10 -9.64
CA GLN A 99 -5.24 6.81 -10.37
C GLN A 99 -6.27 7.27 -9.36
N SER A 100 -6.29 8.56 -9.05
CA SER A 100 -7.36 9.11 -8.21
C SER A 100 -8.69 9.08 -8.97
N PRO A 101 -9.83 8.88 -8.30
CA PRO A 101 -11.15 8.94 -8.93
C PRO A 101 -11.42 10.25 -9.68
N SER A 102 -10.88 11.35 -9.17
CA SER A 102 -10.99 12.70 -9.74
C SER A 102 -9.62 13.39 -9.77
N ASN A 103 -9.42 14.27 -10.74
CA ASN A 103 -8.22 15.11 -10.83
C ASN A 103 -8.17 16.23 -9.77
N ARG A 104 -9.28 16.46 -9.04
CA ARG A 104 -9.34 17.39 -7.90
C ARG A 104 -9.03 16.72 -6.57
N ASP A 105 -8.92 15.40 -6.56
CA ASP A 105 -8.63 14.65 -5.34
C ASP A 105 -7.23 14.97 -4.84
N THR A 106 -7.12 15.13 -3.53
CA THR A 106 -5.86 15.29 -2.83
C THR A 106 -5.65 14.11 -1.88
N PRO A 107 -4.42 13.85 -1.45
CA PRO A 107 -4.18 12.92 -0.37
C PRO A 107 -5.03 13.21 0.88
N GLN A 108 -5.26 14.49 1.19
CA GLN A 108 -6.08 14.92 2.31
C GLN A 108 -7.56 14.59 2.12
N SER A 109 -8.11 14.67 0.90
CA SER A 109 -9.51 14.34 0.64
C SER A 109 -9.75 12.82 0.58
N LEU A 110 -8.82 12.06 -0.01
CA LEU A 110 -8.97 10.62 -0.19
C LEU A 110 -8.48 9.80 1.01
N PHE A 111 -7.52 10.31 1.80
CA PHE A 111 -6.87 9.56 2.87
C PHE A 111 -6.97 10.27 4.23
N ALA A 112 -8.16 10.78 4.56
CA ALA A 112 -8.42 11.71 5.66
C ALA A 112 -8.41 11.12 7.08
N ASN A 113 -8.12 9.83 7.26
CA ASN A 113 -8.23 9.20 8.59
C ASN A 113 -7.13 9.69 9.56
N GLU A 114 -7.55 9.97 10.80
CA GLU A 114 -6.74 10.65 11.83
C GLU A 114 -5.68 9.77 12.52
N HIS A 115 -5.69 8.45 12.26
CA HIS A 115 -4.76 7.49 12.85
C HIS A 115 -3.84 6.83 11.81
N ARG A 116 -4.33 6.67 10.59
CA ARG A 116 -3.64 6.12 9.41
C ARG A 116 -4.18 6.83 8.19
N PHE A 117 -3.38 7.06 7.17
CA PHE A 117 -3.87 7.60 5.90
C PHE A 117 -4.60 6.49 5.13
N ILE A 118 -5.81 6.14 5.56
CA ILE A 118 -6.64 5.08 4.95
C ILE A 118 -7.52 5.69 3.87
N SER A 119 -7.57 5.05 2.70
CA SER A 119 -8.43 5.49 1.61
C SER A 119 -9.91 5.45 2.01
N SER A 120 -10.64 6.54 1.73
CA SER A 120 -12.09 6.65 1.93
C SER A 120 -12.87 5.68 1.02
N ASN A 121 -12.28 5.28 -0.10
CA ASN A 121 -12.87 4.37 -1.08
C ASN A 121 -12.43 2.92 -0.88
N ASN A 122 -11.33 2.68 -0.15
CA ASN A 122 -10.78 1.34 0.06
C ASN A 122 -10.13 1.21 1.46
N PRO A 123 -10.78 0.55 2.43
CA PRO A 123 -10.25 0.41 3.79
C PRO A 123 -8.96 -0.44 3.89
N ARG A 124 -8.57 -1.14 2.80
CA ARG A 124 -7.32 -1.92 2.67
C ARG A 124 -6.25 -1.19 1.87
N GLU A 125 -6.42 0.10 1.63
CA GLU A 125 -5.45 0.95 0.94
C GLU A 125 -4.93 2.03 1.88
N ILE A 126 -3.60 2.09 2.01
CA ILE A 126 -2.90 3.09 2.81
C ILE A 126 -2.06 4.00 1.91
N LEU A 127 -2.01 5.27 2.27
CA LEU A 127 -1.09 6.23 1.68
C LEU A 127 0.11 6.48 2.61
N ILE A 128 1.31 6.56 2.03
CA ILE A 128 2.55 6.91 2.72
C ILE A 128 3.20 8.06 1.97
N TYR A 129 3.43 9.17 2.65
CA TYR A 129 4.17 10.29 2.09
C TYR A 129 5.67 10.02 2.18
N THR A 130 6.43 10.41 1.16
CA THR A 130 7.89 10.28 1.13
C THR A 130 8.52 11.53 0.53
N ASP A 131 9.67 11.93 1.07
CA ASP A 131 10.47 13.04 0.55
C ASP A 131 11.98 12.83 0.82
N GLY A 132 12.81 13.36 -0.07
CA GLY A 132 14.24 13.45 0.06
C GLY A 132 14.77 14.85 -0.23
N SER A 133 15.62 15.36 0.67
CA SER A 133 16.23 16.67 0.56
C SER A 133 17.74 16.58 0.57
N CYS A 134 18.42 17.50 -0.13
CA CYS A 134 19.88 17.58 -0.14
C CYS A 134 20.35 19.02 -0.11
N LEU A 135 21.02 19.39 0.99
CA LEU A 135 21.77 20.63 1.12
C LEU A 135 23.02 20.54 0.27
N ARG A 136 23.34 21.63 -0.46
CA ARG A 136 24.50 21.70 -1.36
C ARG A 136 24.49 20.59 -2.43
N ASN A 137 23.32 20.26 -2.95
CA ASN A 137 23.15 19.23 -3.99
C ASN A 137 24.01 19.54 -5.22
N GLY A 138 24.85 18.58 -5.63
CA GLY A 138 25.78 18.74 -6.75
C GLY A 138 27.01 19.63 -6.46
N GLN A 139 27.18 20.08 -5.21
CA GLN A 139 28.34 20.88 -4.78
C GLN A 139 29.22 20.08 -3.80
N ILE A 140 30.30 20.69 -3.32
CA ILE A 140 31.19 20.09 -2.32
C ILE A 140 30.47 19.89 -0.98
N ASN A 141 30.72 18.74 -0.34
CA ASN A 141 30.14 18.34 0.95
C ASN A 141 28.60 18.38 0.95
N PRO A 142 27.92 17.65 0.04
CA PRO A 142 26.47 17.57 0.03
C PRO A 142 25.97 16.82 1.26
N ARG A 143 24.84 17.26 1.81
CA ARG A 143 24.23 16.65 3.00
C ARG A 143 22.77 16.37 2.70
N ALA A 144 22.39 15.11 2.62
CA ALA A 144 21.05 14.69 2.28
C ALA A 144 20.36 13.98 3.43
N GLY A 145 19.06 14.17 3.52
CA GLY A 145 18.18 13.53 4.49
C GLY A 145 16.89 13.12 3.81
N TRP A 146 16.24 12.12 4.36
CA TRP A 146 15.00 11.58 3.82
C TRP A 146 13.99 11.43 4.95
N ALA A 147 12.71 11.45 4.60
CA ALA A 147 11.65 11.15 5.54
C ALA A 147 10.48 10.45 4.86
N PHE A 148 9.76 9.64 5.63
CA PHE A 148 8.42 9.19 5.25
C PHE A 148 7.41 9.39 6.37
N VAL A 149 6.14 9.51 6.01
CA VAL A 149 5.02 9.68 6.94
C VAL A 149 3.96 8.63 6.64
N TYR A 150 3.79 7.68 7.56
CA TYR A 150 2.84 6.56 7.39
C TYR A 150 1.57 6.72 8.23
N ARG A 151 1.50 7.78 9.04
CA ARG A 151 0.30 8.22 9.78
C ARG A 151 0.45 9.65 10.29
N PRO A 152 -0.66 10.35 10.51
CA PRO A 152 -0.64 11.72 11.02
C PRO A 152 -0.36 11.78 12.53
N SER A 153 -0.86 10.81 13.30
CA SER A 153 -0.84 10.80 14.76
C SER A 153 -0.56 9.41 15.37
N ALA A 154 0.02 9.39 16.57
CA ALA A 154 0.34 8.20 17.34
C ALA A 154 0.13 8.46 18.83
N TYR A 155 -0.44 7.51 19.56
CA TYR A 155 -0.45 7.58 21.03
C TYR A 155 0.95 7.32 21.59
N SER A 156 1.36 8.05 22.62
CA SER A 156 2.53 7.72 23.43
C SER A 156 2.27 6.47 24.28
N GLU A 157 3.29 5.97 24.99
CA GLU A 157 3.11 4.89 25.98
C GLU A 157 2.19 5.31 27.15
N THR A 158 2.04 6.62 27.39
CA THR A 158 1.15 7.20 28.41
C THR A 158 -0.25 7.49 27.87
N GLY A 159 -0.53 7.22 26.59
CA GLY A 159 -1.84 7.44 25.97
C GLY A 159 -2.07 8.87 25.44
N GLU A 160 -1.03 9.71 25.37
CA GLU A 160 -1.14 11.06 24.82
C GLU A 160 -1.07 11.02 23.28
N LEU A 161 -1.99 11.70 22.60
CA LEU A 161 -1.97 11.79 21.15
C LEU A 161 -0.81 12.70 20.71
N THR A 162 0.22 12.10 20.14
CA THR A 162 1.33 12.80 19.49
C THR A 162 1.04 12.91 18.00
N HIS A 163 1.61 13.91 17.33
CA HIS A 163 1.76 13.86 15.87
C HIS A 163 2.83 12.83 15.47
N GLY A 164 2.84 11.63 16.04
CA GLY A 164 3.82 10.59 15.72
C GLY A 164 3.47 9.89 14.41
N GLY A 165 4.48 9.38 13.70
CA GLY A 165 4.30 8.71 12.40
C GLY A 165 5.23 9.19 11.27
N THR A 166 6.09 10.17 11.56
CA THR A 166 7.14 10.61 10.65
C THR A 166 8.46 9.95 11.02
N ILE A 167 9.11 9.31 10.05
CA ILE A 167 10.42 8.67 10.22
C ILE A 167 11.44 9.42 9.35
N PRO A 168 12.23 10.32 9.95
CA PRO A 168 13.37 10.95 9.29
C PRO A 168 14.67 10.17 9.51
N SER A 169 15.58 10.23 8.54
CA SER A 169 16.97 9.90 8.79
C SER A 169 17.93 10.63 7.86
N ARG A 170 19.18 10.74 8.29
CA ARG A 170 20.26 11.19 7.42
C ARG A 170 20.46 10.13 6.33
N LEU A 171 20.67 10.55 5.09
CA LEU A 171 21.03 9.62 4.03
C LEU A 171 22.38 8.96 4.36
N GLU A 172 22.41 7.64 4.32
CA GLU A 172 23.61 6.85 4.54
C GLU A 172 24.61 7.05 3.39
N ASN A 173 25.91 7.09 3.72
CA ASN A 173 26.97 7.21 2.71
C ASN A 173 27.10 5.94 1.87
N GLU A 174 26.85 4.80 2.49
CA GLU A 174 26.86 3.51 1.82
C GLU A 174 25.45 3.15 1.33
N GLY A 175 25.38 2.59 0.12
CA GLY A 175 24.16 1.95 -0.38
C GLY A 175 23.95 0.56 0.23
N PRO A 176 22.88 -0.14 -0.17
CA PRO A 176 22.52 -1.46 0.38
C PRO A 176 23.56 -2.57 0.12
N THR A 177 24.60 -2.32 -0.67
CA THR A 177 25.70 -3.24 -0.95
C THR A 177 27.02 -2.84 -0.25
N GLY A 178 26.99 -1.88 0.67
CA GLY A 178 28.18 -1.34 1.35
C GLY A 178 29.05 -0.41 0.49
N LYS A 179 28.70 -0.18 -0.77
CA LYS A 179 29.42 0.77 -1.65
C LYS A 179 29.11 2.20 -1.25
N GLN A 180 30.12 3.06 -1.19
CA GLN A 180 29.95 4.49 -0.93
C GLN A 180 29.42 5.25 -2.15
N TYR A 181 28.57 6.25 -1.89
CA TYR A 181 27.96 7.11 -2.90
C TYR A 181 27.92 8.57 -2.46
N THR A 182 28.03 9.48 -3.42
CA THR A 182 27.79 10.91 -3.18
C THR A 182 26.34 11.15 -2.79
N GLN A 183 26.11 11.93 -1.73
CA GLN A 183 24.77 12.31 -1.31
C GLN A 183 24.12 13.25 -2.34
N THR A 184 22.88 12.96 -2.74
CA THR A 184 22.11 13.75 -3.70
C THR A 184 20.63 13.73 -3.31
N SER A 185 19.85 14.69 -3.81
CA SER A 185 18.39 14.69 -3.63
C SER A 185 17.77 13.39 -4.16
N ASN A 186 18.10 12.98 -5.38
CA ASN A 186 17.53 11.77 -6.00
C ASN A 186 17.80 10.48 -5.21
N ARG A 187 18.98 10.37 -4.56
CA ARG A 187 19.26 9.23 -3.66
C ARG A 187 18.43 9.29 -2.39
N ALA A 188 18.28 10.47 -1.79
CA ALA A 188 17.43 10.64 -0.61
C ALA A 188 15.96 10.31 -0.91
N GLU A 189 15.46 10.74 -2.06
CA GLU A 189 14.08 10.47 -2.52
C GLU A 189 13.82 8.96 -2.66
N LEU A 190 14.72 8.24 -3.35
CA LEU A 190 14.63 6.78 -3.46
C LEU A 190 14.76 6.08 -2.11
N ARG A 191 15.64 6.58 -1.25
CA ARG A 191 15.87 6.02 0.08
C ARG A 191 14.64 6.18 0.98
N ALA A 192 13.91 7.30 0.88
CA ALA A 192 12.66 7.53 1.59
C ALA A 192 11.63 6.42 1.27
N VAL A 193 11.49 6.10 -0.03
CA VAL A 193 10.58 5.04 -0.49
C VAL A 193 11.01 3.67 -0.01
N THR A 194 12.29 3.30 -0.18
CA THR A 194 12.75 1.97 0.26
C THR A 194 12.65 1.82 1.78
N ALA A 195 12.95 2.86 2.55
CA ALA A 195 12.76 2.88 4.00
C ALA A 195 11.29 2.67 4.38
N ALA A 196 10.36 3.36 3.72
CA ALA A 196 8.93 3.20 3.96
C ALA A 196 8.45 1.77 3.69
N LEU A 197 8.86 1.18 2.56
CA LEU A 197 8.47 -0.19 2.21
C LEU A 197 9.07 -1.24 3.16
N GLN A 198 10.30 -1.01 3.65
CA GLN A 198 11.00 -1.91 4.59
C GLN A 198 10.57 -1.74 6.04
N PHE A 199 9.97 -0.61 6.40
CA PHE A 199 9.69 -0.24 7.79
C PHE A 199 8.93 -1.33 8.54
N ARG A 200 7.99 -1.99 7.87
CA ARG A 200 7.28 -3.15 8.41
C ARG A 200 6.70 -4.03 7.33
N ASP A 201 6.21 -5.19 7.74
CA ASP A 201 5.40 -6.02 6.86
C ASP A 201 3.99 -5.44 6.70
N TRP A 202 3.79 -4.68 5.63
CA TRP A 202 2.48 -4.09 5.30
C TRP A 202 1.39 -5.16 5.06
N SER A 203 1.77 -6.39 4.71
CA SER A 203 0.82 -7.50 4.49
C SER A 203 0.29 -8.13 5.78
N THR A 204 0.89 -7.80 6.94
CA THR A 204 0.44 -8.31 8.25
C THR A 204 0.26 -7.17 9.25
N ASP A 205 0.11 -5.94 8.76
CA ASP A 205 -0.09 -4.77 9.63
C ASP A 205 -1.41 -4.87 10.42
N CYS A 206 -1.45 -4.20 11.56
CA CYS A 206 -2.54 -4.20 12.53
C CYS A 206 -3.91 -3.77 11.98
N ASN A 207 -3.97 -3.17 10.79
CA ASN A 207 -5.23 -2.90 10.07
C ASN A 207 -5.76 -4.14 9.31
N GLY A 208 -5.53 -5.33 9.85
CA GLY A 208 -5.99 -6.59 9.28
C GLY A 208 -5.27 -7.07 8.02
N ALA A 209 -4.13 -6.48 7.63
CA ALA A 209 -3.39 -6.58 6.36
C ALA A 209 -3.77 -5.56 5.27
N TRP A 210 -2.80 -4.78 4.77
CA TRP A 210 -3.01 -3.92 3.59
C TRP A 210 -3.07 -4.75 2.31
N ARG A 211 -3.77 -4.23 1.30
CA ARG A 211 -3.82 -4.78 -0.06
C ARG A 211 -3.25 -3.82 -1.10
N SER A 212 -3.22 -2.52 -0.77
CA SER A 212 -2.63 -1.49 -1.60
C SER A 212 -1.86 -0.52 -0.70
N VAL A 213 -0.64 -0.19 -1.13
CA VAL A 213 0.19 0.89 -0.56
C VAL A 213 0.40 1.91 -1.66
N VAL A 214 -0.01 3.15 -1.40
CA VAL A 214 0.16 4.30 -2.28
C VAL A 214 1.32 5.13 -1.75
N ILE A 215 2.40 5.22 -2.51
CA ILE A 215 3.52 6.12 -2.21
C ILE A 215 3.22 7.48 -2.81
N ALA A 216 3.03 8.48 -1.95
CA ALA A 216 2.81 9.87 -2.34
C ALA A 216 4.12 10.66 -2.25
N THR A 217 4.52 11.27 -3.36
CA THR A 217 5.76 12.05 -3.45
C THR A 217 5.60 13.16 -4.49
N ASP A 218 6.24 14.30 -4.29
CA ASP A 218 6.39 15.36 -5.28
C ASP A 218 7.56 15.13 -6.25
N SER A 219 8.38 14.10 -6.00
CA SER A 219 9.51 13.72 -6.85
C SER A 219 9.05 13.04 -8.14
N GLU A 220 9.17 13.77 -9.26
CA GLU A 220 8.99 13.19 -10.60
C GLU A 220 9.96 12.04 -10.85
N TYR A 221 11.21 12.19 -10.38
CA TYR A 221 12.25 11.17 -10.55
C TYR A 221 11.83 9.82 -9.95
N VAL A 222 11.16 9.84 -8.80
CA VAL A 222 10.62 8.63 -8.16
C VAL A 222 9.32 8.19 -8.82
N ALA A 223 8.30 9.06 -8.89
CA ALA A 223 6.96 8.66 -9.32
C ALA A 223 6.92 8.21 -10.79
N VAL A 224 7.61 8.92 -11.68
CA VAL A 224 7.70 8.54 -13.10
C VAL A 224 8.74 7.43 -13.29
N GLY A 225 9.86 7.51 -12.58
CA GLY A 225 10.89 6.47 -12.66
C GLY A 225 10.38 5.09 -12.30
N ALA A 226 9.69 4.97 -11.16
CA ALA A 226 9.14 3.70 -10.68
C ALA A 226 8.04 3.12 -11.58
N THR A 227 7.36 3.95 -12.37
CA THR A 227 6.16 3.54 -13.14
C THR A 227 6.39 3.44 -14.65
N LYS A 228 7.44 4.10 -15.17
CA LYS A 228 7.76 4.14 -16.61
C LYS A 228 9.21 3.76 -16.94
N TRP A 229 10.19 4.20 -16.16
CA TRP A 229 11.61 4.04 -16.54
C TRP A 229 12.22 2.72 -16.10
N VAL A 230 11.91 2.24 -14.89
CA VAL A 230 12.51 1.02 -14.32
C VAL A 230 12.28 -0.23 -15.15
N GLU A 231 11.14 -0.33 -15.83
CA GLU A 231 10.85 -1.44 -16.74
C GLU A 231 11.79 -1.43 -17.95
N HIS A 232 11.99 -0.26 -18.56
CA HIS A 232 12.93 -0.11 -19.66
C HIS A 232 14.38 -0.37 -19.21
N TRP A 233 14.79 0.19 -18.07
CA TRP A 233 16.13 -0.01 -17.54
C TRP A 233 16.40 -1.47 -17.17
N GLU A 234 15.48 -2.17 -16.53
CA GLU A 234 15.71 -3.59 -16.21
C GLU A 234 15.85 -4.44 -17.49
N ASN A 235 15.03 -4.15 -18.51
CA ASN A 235 15.10 -4.84 -19.81
C ASN A 235 16.36 -4.51 -20.62
N SER A 236 16.98 -3.34 -20.41
CA SER A 236 18.22 -2.93 -21.06
C SER A 236 19.48 -3.29 -20.25
N GLY A 237 19.37 -4.08 -19.18
CA GLY A 237 20.51 -4.40 -18.32
C GLY A 237 21.02 -3.20 -17.51
N TRP A 238 20.12 -2.28 -17.17
CA TRP A 238 20.33 -1.03 -16.44
C TRP A 238 21.10 0.04 -17.19
N LYS A 239 20.90 0.10 -18.51
CA LYS A 239 21.50 1.09 -19.40
C LYS A 239 20.47 2.09 -19.91
N LEU A 240 20.92 3.33 -20.17
CA LEU A 240 20.12 4.37 -20.81
C LEU A 240 19.93 4.05 -22.31
N THR A 241 19.13 4.87 -22.99
CA THR A 241 18.78 4.69 -24.40
C THR A 241 20.01 4.61 -25.33
N ASP A 242 21.11 5.27 -24.97
CA ASP A 242 22.38 5.24 -25.70
C ASP A 242 23.12 3.89 -25.61
N GLN A 243 22.66 2.96 -24.78
CA GLN A 243 23.26 1.64 -24.51
C GLN A 243 24.70 1.67 -23.98
N VAL A 244 25.22 2.84 -23.66
CA VAL A 244 26.59 3.03 -23.14
C VAL A 244 26.53 3.49 -21.70
N THR A 245 25.67 4.46 -21.42
CA THR A 245 25.56 5.10 -20.12
C THR A 245 24.70 4.26 -19.19
N ASP A 246 25.21 3.95 -18.00
CA ASP A 246 24.46 3.24 -16.97
C ASP A 246 23.41 4.15 -16.32
N ALA A 247 22.23 3.61 -16.04
CA ALA A 247 21.21 4.31 -15.27
C ALA A 247 21.77 4.66 -13.88
N LYS A 248 21.53 5.89 -13.40
CA LYS A 248 22.02 6.32 -12.08
C LYS A 248 21.23 5.64 -10.95
N ASN A 249 21.87 5.48 -9.78
CA ASN A 249 21.25 4.98 -8.55
C ASN A 249 20.63 3.56 -8.67
N GLN A 250 21.24 2.69 -9.47
CA GLN A 250 20.74 1.33 -9.69
C GLN A 250 20.61 0.53 -8.40
N ASP A 251 21.48 0.77 -7.43
CA ASP A 251 21.47 0.11 -6.13
C ASP A 251 20.13 0.30 -5.40
N LEU A 252 19.65 1.54 -5.36
CA LEU A 252 18.38 1.87 -4.71
C LEU A 252 17.17 1.50 -5.57
N TRP A 253 17.26 1.61 -6.90
CA TRP A 253 16.18 1.17 -7.79
C TRP A 253 15.97 -0.35 -7.74
N LYS A 254 17.05 -1.14 -7.77
CA LYS A 254 17.01 -2.60 -7.61
C LYS A 254 16.40 -2.97 -6.25
N LEU A 255 16.77 -2.23 -5.19
CA LEU A 255 16.17 -2.42 -3.87
C LEU A 255 14.67 -2.12 -3.87
N LEU A 256 14.23 -0.99 -4.44
CA LEU A 256 12.82 -0.64 -4.57
C LEU A 256 12.04 -1.74 -5.31
N LEU A 257 12.55 -2.22 -6.44
CA LEU A 257 11.92 -3.32 -7.19
C LEU A 257 11.86 -4.61 -6.37
N SER A 258 12.90 -4.94 -5.62
CA SER A 258 12.91 -6.10 -4.72
C SER A 258 11.81 -6.00 -3.65
N GLU A 259 11.70 -4.87 -2.96
CA GLU A 259 10.70 -4.68 -1.89
C GLU A 259 9.26 -4.66 -2.43
N THR A 260 9.03 -3.99 -3.56
CA THR A 260 7.71 -3.98 -4.21
C THR A 260 7.30 -5.37 -4.68
N ARG A 261 8.22 -6.16 -5.24
CA ARG A 261 7.96 -7.57 -5.63
C ARG A 261 7.68 -8.47 -4.43
N LYS A 262 8.41 -8.30 -3.33
CA LYS A 262 8.18 -9.02 -2.07
C LYS A 262 6.80 -8.74 -1.49
N LEU A 263 6.38 -7.47 -1.48
CA LEU A 263 5.02 -7.07 -1.07
C LEU A 263 3.95 -7.63 -2.02
N ARG A 264 4.20 -7.60 -3.33
CA ARG A 264 3.30 -8.19 -4.33
C ARG A 264 3.10 -9.69 -4.14
N GLN A 265 4.17 -10.45 -3.86
CA GLN A 265 4.09 -11.88 -3.53
C GLN A 265 3.23 -12.14 -2.29
N ARG A 266 3.16 -11.19 -1.37
CA ARG A 266 2.32 -11.22 -0.16
C ARG A 266 0.92 -10.64 -0.39
N GLY A 267 0.59 -10.26 -1.62
CA GLY A 267 -0.71 -9.72 -1.99
C GLY A 267 -0.94 -8.26 -1.60
N VAL A 268 0.13 -7.46 -1.60
CA VAL A 268 0.08 -6.00 -1.46
C VAL A 268 0.55 -5.34 -2.77
N ASN A 269 -0.29 -4.52 -3.39
CA ASN A 269 0.12 -3.68 -4.52
C ASN A 269 0.91 -2.48 -4.02
N VAL A 270 1.90 -2.03 -4.78
CA VAL A 270 2.53 -0.73 -4.55
C VAL A 270 2.29 0.16 -5.77
N SER A 271 1.71 1.33 -5.53
CA SER A 271 1.46 2.33 -6.56
C SER A 271 2.06 3.68 -6.17
N PHE A 272 2.31 4.54 -7.15
CA PHE A 272 2.96 5.84 -6.95
C PHE A 272 2.03 6.97 -7.37
N TRP A 273 1.83 7.93 -6.48
CA TRP A 273 1.08 9.15 -6.73
C TRP A 273 2.02 10.34 -6.72
N ARG A 274 2.21 10.96 -7.88
CA ARG A 274 2.88 12.26 -7.97
C ARG A 274 1.92 13.34 -7.45
N ILE A 275 2.29 14.02 -6.38
CA ILE A 275 1.50 15.07 -5.74
C ILE A 275 2.20 16.42 -5.86
N ALA A 276 1.45 17.51 -5.66
CA ALA A 276 2.04 18.84 -5.55
C ALA A 276 2.84 18.97 -4.24
N ARG A 277 3.89 19.79 -4.23
CA ARG A 277 4.83 19.91 -3.11
C ARG A 277 4.15 20.41 -1.83
N GLU A 278 3.17 21.28 -1.98
CA GLU A 278 2.36 21.87 -0.93
C GLU A 278 1.50 20.82 -0.21
N LEU A 279 1.29 19.66 -0.84
CA LEU A 279 0.59 18.53 -0.25
C LEU A 279 1.54 17.57 0.49
N ASN A 280 2.87 17.78 0.41
CA ASN A 280 3.93 16.94 0.98
C ASN A 280 4.77 17.64 2.06
N GLU A 281 4.30 18.77 2.60
CA GLU A 281 5.08 19.67 3.49
C GLU A 281 5.73 18.96 4.67
N ARG A 282 5.03 17.97 5.24
CA ARG A 282 5.53 17.25 6.41
C ARG A 282 6.73 16.38 6.07
N ALA A 283 6.70 15.63 4.98
CA ALA A 283 7.84 14.81 4.60
C ALA A 283 9.04 15.72 4.23
N ASP A 284 8.81 16.77 3.45
CA ASP A 284 9.83 17.77 3.06
C ASP A 284 10.51 18.42 4.27
N LYS A 285 9.72 18.89 5.24
CA LYS A 285 10.24 19.49 6.47
C LYS A 285 11.19 18.53 7.20
N TYR A 286 10.76 17.28 7.40
CA TYR A 286 11.53 16.32 8.18
C TYR A 286 12.75 15.78 7.40
N ALA A 287 12.68 15.68 6.07
CA ALA A 287 13.83 15.35 5.24
C ALA A 287 14.92 16.45 5.31
N LYS A 288 14.52 17.73 5.26
CA LYS A 288 15.43 18.89 5.44
C LYS A 288 16.07 18.95 6.81
N LEU A 289 15.32 18.64 7.86
CA LEU A 289 15.88 18.54 9.22
C LEU A 289 16.88 17.40 9.31
N ALA A 290 16.53 16.22 8.76
CA ALA A 290 17.40 15.05 8.80
C ALA A 290 18.72 15.24 8.04
N ALA A 291 18.72 16.05 6.97
CA ALA A 291 19.92 16.39 6.22
C ALA A 291 20.97 17.10 7.10
N GLN A 292 20.55 17.77 8.17
CA GLN A 292 21.43 18.49 9.11
C GLN A 292 21.98 17.61 10.23
N ASN A 293 21.51 16.38 10.37
CA ASN A 293 22.01 15.45 11.38
C ASN A 293 23.43 14.98 11.09
N GLU A 294 24.02 14.31 12.09
CA GLU A 294 25.32 13.63 11.98
C GLU A 294 25.35 12.63 10.83
N GLU A 295 26.54 12.44 10.28
CA GLU A 295 26.76 11.55 9.16
C GLU A 295 26.57 10.08 9.55
N ILE A 296 26.00 9.30 8.64
CA ILE A 296 25.77 7.87 8.82
C ILE A 296 26.51 7.14 7.71
N GLN A 297 27.38 6.20 8.10
CA GLN A 297 28.16 5.41 7.13
C GLN A 297 27.33 4.29 6.51
N GLY A 298 27.08 3.22 7.27
CA GLY A 298 26.41 2.03 6.77
C GLY A 298 24.90 2.17 6.58
N PHE A 299 24.37 1.47 5.57
CA PHE A 299 22.93 1.35 5.28
C PHE A 299 22.18 0.68 6.44
N ARG A 300 20.95 1.15 6.76
CA ARG A 300 20.22 0.73 7.98
C ARG A 300 18.80 0.24 7.70
N LYS A 301 18.30 -0.62 8.61
CA LYS A 301 16.89 -1.00 8.74
C LYS A 301 16.24 -0.25 9.91
N PHE A 302 15.00 0.18 9.70
CA PHE A 302 14.19 0.88 10.69
C PHE A 302 13.01 0.00 11.04
N ILE A 303 12.90 -0.42 12.30
CA ILE A 303 11.91 -1.39 12.76
C ILE A 303 11.06 -0.72 13.85
N PRO A 304 9.72 -0.66 13.72
CA PRO A 304 8.87 -0.13 14.77
C PRO A 304 9.00 -1.02 16.02
N SER A 305 9.31 -0.39 17.17
CA SER A 305 9.46 -1.06 18.46
C SER A 305 8.49 -0.53 19.51
N GLY A 306 7.48 0.23 19.08
CA GLY A 306 6.44 0.80 19.92
C GLY A 306 5.62 1.85 19.15
N PRO A 307 4.66 2.52 19.83
CA PRO A 307 3.80 3.52 19.19
C PRO A 307 4.57 4.73 18.65
N THR A 308 5.68 5.12 19.25
CA THR A 308 6.54 6.22 18.78
C THR A 308 8.02 5.82 18.70
N LYS A 309 8.34 4.58 19.08
CA LYS A 309 9.70 4.06 19.20
C LYS A 309 10.09 3.27 17.94
N ILE A 310 11.36 3.42 17.57
CA ILE A 310 11.96 2.76 16.41
C ILE A 310 13.29 2.17 16.86
N LYS A 311 13.51 0.91 16.53
CA LYS A 311 14.81 0.26 16.59
C LYS A 311 15.50 0.43 15.24
N VAL A 312 16.77 0.82 15.27
CA VAL A 312 17.59 0.98 14.07
C VAL A 312 18.68 -0.09 14.10
N GLU A 313 18.78 -0.86 13.02
CA GLU A 313 19.71 -1.98 12.89
C GLU A 313 20.55 -1.84 11.61
N PRO A 314 21.76 -2.43 11.55
CA PRO A 314 22.47 -2.60 10.27
C PRO A 314 21.61 -3.37 9.25
N TYR A 315 21.73 -3.02 7.96
CA TYR A 315 20.96 -3.64 6.87
C TYR A 315 21.41 -5.05 6.51
#